data_AF-A0A3P7GM83-F1
#
_entry.id   AF-A0A3P7GM83-F1
#
_cell.length_a   1.000
_cell.length_b   1.000
_cell.length_c   1.000
_cell.angle_alpha   90.00
_cell.angle_beta   90.00
_cell.angle_gamma   90.00
#
_symmetry.space_group_name_H-M   'P 1'
#
loop_
_entity.id
_entity.type
_entity.pdbx_description
1 polymer ?
#
loop_
_entity_poly.entity_id
_entity_poly.type
_entity_poly.pdbx_seq_one_letter_code
_entity_poly.pdbx_strand_id
1 'polypeptide(L)'
;MKGSSVMFNEAGRSIESSCLIFKNKAWTRCYLLCSQPNDISVVVLYVYKNYKRRLKNSETSAISLGTFVGLETGFELKKQNNTMCVITQPDILTVSFQAAEILTMWETWIYHTCFKGSLFYAQLVGAPESSRAYDSLNCEVRLHIHDGRIALVDGYPQRLIGFWFLNEIIRVCFNDNKLQFFANDRSGLDDGMYSLGLLTAFLKQKEGDGLWYENKFADSSKMVIQHSSMCNIQNSETNHFGLSSVHRTSSQKSKTSGTFLSHSVLDTIPSAVK
;
A
#
# COMPACT_ATOMS: atom_id res chain seq x y z
N MET A 1 -0.27 31.19 -22.36
CA MET A 1 -0.46 29.72 -22.34
C MET A 1 -1.73 29.42 -21.59
N LYS A 2 -2.68 28.71 -22.24
CA LYS A 2 -3.96 28.27 -21.63
C LYS A 2 -3.65 27.47 -20.37
N GLY A 3 -3.69 28.12 -19.20
CA GLY A 3 -3.06 27.63 -17.95
C GLY A 3 -3.79 26.49 -17.24
N SER A 4 -4.58 25.72 -17.98
CA SER A 4 -5.74 25.03 -17.43
C SER A 4 -6.22 23.86 -18.30
N SER A 5 -5.64 23.66 -19.49
CA SER A 5 -6.04 22.56 -20.38
C SER A 5 -5.25 21.29 -20.08
N VAL A 6 -5.94 20.16 -20.16
CA VAL A 6 -5.31 18.84 -20.29
C VAL A 6 -4.81 18.69 -21.73
N MET A 7 -3.60 18.18 -21.88
CA MET A 7 -3.05 17.80 -23.18
C MET A 7 -2.92 16.29 -23.25
N PHE A 8 -3.31 15.72 -24.38
CA PHE A 8 -3.01 14.34 -24.75
C PHE A 8 -1.98 14.38 -25.89
N ASN A 9 -1.09 13.39 -25.96
CA ASN A 9 -0.34 13.21 -27.20
C ASN A 9 -1.25 12.63 -28.29
N GLU A 10 -0.83 12.72 -29.56
CA GLU A 10 -1.64 12.28 -30.71
C GLU A 10 -2.07 10.80 -30.62
N ALA A 11 -1.28 9.97 -29.93
CA ALA A 11 -1.55 8.55 -29.75
C ALA A 11 -2.37 8.21 -28.50
N GLY A 12 -2.79 9.18 -27.68
CA GLY A 12 -3.46 8.94 -26.39
C GLY A 12 -2.60 8.24 -25.32
N ARG A 13 -1.31 8.06 -25.58
CA ARG A 13 -0.29 7.41 -24.74
C ARG A 13 0.29 8.29 -23.64
N SER A 14 -0.15 9.52 -23.54
CA SER A 14 0.19 10.38 -22.42
C SER A 14 -0.90 11.39 -22.12
N ILE A 15 -0.97 11.77 -20.86
CA ILE A 15 -1.79 12.87 -20.36
C ILE A 15 -0.90 13.82 -19.57
N GLU A 16 -1.07 15.12 -19.77
CA GLU A 16 -0.36 16.14 -19.00
C GLU A 16 -1.20 17.38 -18.69
N SER A 17 -0.98 17.98 -17.53
CA SER A 17 -1.67 19.22 -17.14
C SER A 17 -0.95 19.93 -15.98
N SER A 18 -1.37 21.18 -15.70
CA SER A 18 -0.98 21.88 -14.48
C SER A 18 -1.84 21.43 -13.31
N CYS A 19 -1.24 21.25 -12.13
CA CYS A 19 -1.95 20.87 -10.91
C CYS A 19 -1.22 21.40 -9.66
N LEU A 20 -1.81 21.14 -8.50
CA LEU A 20 -1.15 21.27 -7.21
C LEU A 20 -0.66 19.89 -6.76
N ILE A 21 0.54 19.79 -6.21
CA ILE A 21 1.06 18.60 -5.53
C ILE A 21 1.07 18.85 -4.02
N PHE A 22 0.65 17.87 -3.23
CA PHE A 22 0.70 17.94 -1.77
C PHE A 22 2.01 17.32 -1.27
N LYS A 23 2.89 18.14 -0.71
CA LYS A 23 4.16 17.69 -0.12
C LYS A 23 4.48 18.54 1.11
N ASN A 24 5.06 17.93 2.15
CA ASN A 24 5.44 18.62 3.39
C ASN A 24 4.29 19.43 4.00
N LYS A 25 3.08 18.83 4.03
CA LYS A 25 1.85 19.45 4.53
C LYS A 25 1.42 20.72 3.77
N ALA A 26 1.89 20.97 2.56
CA ALA A 26 1.51 22.15 1.77
C ALA A 26 1.22 21.78 0.31
N TRP A 27 0.31 22.54 -0.30
CA TRP A 27 0.03 22.48 -1.73
C TRP A 27 1.02 23.37 -2.49
N THR A 28 1.69 22.81 -3.50
CA THR A 28 2.61 23.56 -4.36
C THR A 28 2.22 23.37 -5.81
N ARG A 29 2.27 24.43 -6.62
CA ARG A 29 1.99 24.32 -8.06
C ARG A 29 3.08 23.51 -8.76
N CYS A 30 2.66 22.58 -9.62
CA CYS A 30 3.55 21.79 -10.46
C CYS A 30 2.92 21.54 -11.84
N TYR A 31 3.63 20.79 -12.69
CA TYR A 31 3.12 20.30 -13.96
C TYR A 31 3.34 18.79 -14.01
N LEU A 32 2.29 18.05 -14.32
CA LEU A 32 2.25 16.60 -14.28
C LEU A 32 2.20 16.04 -15.69
N LEU A 33 2.95 14.97 -15.94
CA LEU A 33 2.88 14.16 -17.16
C LEU A 33 2.81 12.70 -16.73
N CYS A 34 1.86 11.95 -17.24
CA CYS A 34 1.88 10.50 -17.19
C CYS A 34 2.00 9.97 -18.61
N SER A 35 2.91 9.01 -18.82
CA SER A 35 3.23 8.52 -20.16
C SER A 35 3.48 7.02 -20.14
N GLN A 36 2.92 6.34 -21.15
CA GLN A 36 3.24 4.97 -21.51
C GLN A 36 3.81 4.98 -22.94
N PRO A 37 5.14 5.03 -23.11
CA PRO A 37 5.77 5.16 -24.43
C PRO A 37 5.33 4.10 -25.48
N ASN A 38 5.15 2.86 -25.03
CA ASN A 38 4.67 1.74 -25.85
C ASN A 38 3.89 0.73 -24.99
N ASP A 39 3.20 -0.20 -25.64
CA ASP A 39 2.20 -1.06 -24.98
C ASP A 39 2.82 -2.06 -23.97
N ILE A 40 4.14 -2.27 -24.01
CA ILE A 40 4.89 -3.12 -23.08
C ILE A 40 5.67 -2.33 -22.02
N SER A 41 5.69 -1.00 -22.13
CA SER A 41 6.43 -0.14 -21.21
C SER A 41 5.64 0.11 -19.94
N VAL A 42 6.36 0.18 -18.82
CA VAL A 42 5.80 0.63 -17.55
C VAL A 42 5.37 2.09 -17.68
N VAL A 43 4.18 2.39 -17.18
CA VAL A 43 3.68 3.76 -17.11
C VAL A 43 4.51 4.55 -16.11
N VAL A 44 4.96 5.74 -16.50
CA VAL A 44 5.74 6.63 -15.63
C VAL A 44 5.05 7.96 -15.47
N LEU A 45 4.95 8.40 -14.22
CA LEU A 45 4.41 9.68 -13.83
C LEU A 45 5.56 10.63 -13.48
N TYR A 46 5.73 11.67 -14.29
CA TYR A 46 6.74 12.70 -14.14
C TYR A 46 6.15 13.96 -13.50
N VAL A 47 6.85 14.48 -12.50
CA VAL A 47 6.51 15.74 -11.83
C VAL A 47 7.53 16.78 -12.25
N TYR A 48 7.06 17.88 -12.83
CA TYR A 48 7.88 19.04 -13.17
C TYR A 48 7.52 20.22 -12.27
N LYS A 49 8.50 21.09 -11.97
CA LYS A 49 8.22 22.32 -11.21
C LYS A 49 7.17 23.21 -11.90
N ASN A 50 7.18 23.25 -13.23
CA ASN A 50 6.27 24.01 -14.07
C ASN A 50 6.42 23.59 -15.53
N TYR A 51 5.54 24.11 -16.40
CA TYR A 51 5.56 23.84 -17.84
C TYR A 51 6.88 24.22 -18.53
N LYS A 52 7.56 25.29 -18.10
CA LYS A 52 8.86 25.69 -18.69
C LYS A 52 9.93 24.62 -18.46
N ARG A 53 9.93 23.93 -17.32
CA ARG A 53 10.83 22.79 -17.06
C ARG A 53 10.42 21.55 -17.84
N ARG A 54 9.12 21.31 -18.02
CA ARG A 54 8.59 20.24 -18.87
C ARG A 54 9.08 20.36 -20.32
N LEU A 55 9.09 21.55 -20.90
CA LEU A 55 9.62 21.79 -22.26
C LEU A 55 11.11 21.45 -22.40
N LYS A 56 11.86 21.41 -21.29
CA LYS A 56 13.28 21.05 -21.24
C LYS A 56 13.51 19.61 -20.77
N ASN A 57 12.44 18.82 -20.57
CA ASN A 57 12.48 17.49 -19.95
C ASN A 57 13.35 17.46 -18.68
N SER A 58 13.12 18.44 -17.80
CA SER A 58 13.84 18.57 -16.54
C SER A 58 12.86 18.35 -15.40
N GLU A 59 12.58 17.09 -15.11
CA GLU A 59 11.69 16.67 -14.03
C GLU A 59 12.27 16.99 -12.64
N THR A 60 11.39 16.99 -11.66
CA THR A 60 11.73 17.05 -10.22
C THR A 60 11.74 15.64 -9.64
N SER A 61 10.85 14.76 -10.12
CA SER A 61 10.77 13.36 -9.75
C SER A 61 10.03 12.58 -10.83
N ALA A 62 10.26 11.27 -10.87
CA ALA A 62 9.56 10.31 -11.70
C ALA A 62 9.11 9.14 -10.83
N ILE A 63 7.86 8.73 -10.97
CA ILE A 63 7.25 7.63 -10.22
C ILE A 63 6.90 6.55 -11.23
N SER A 64 7.50 5.38 -11.07
CA SER A 64 7.17 4.19 -11.84
C SER A 64 5.85 3.61 -11.32
N LEU A 65 4.87 3.41 -12.20
CA LEU A 65 3.60 2.78 -11.84
C LEU A 65 3.65 1.25 -11.96
N GLY A 66 4.84 0.65 -12.04
CA GLY A 66 5.01 -0.81 -12.10
C GLY A 66 4.51 -1.55 -10.84
N THR A 67 4.37 -0.84 -9.72
CA THR A 67 3.75 -1.34 -8.48
C THR A 67 2.49 -0.58 -8.11
N PHE A 68 1.81 0.01 -9.11
CA PHE A 68 0.48 0.59 -8.92
C PHE A 68 -0.46 -0.43 -8.30
N VAL A 69 -1.25 0.03 -7.32
CA VAL A 69 -2.23 -0.79 -6.63
C VAL A 69 -3.59 -0.10 -6.49
N GLY A 70 -3.63 1.23 -6.60
CA GLY A 70 -4.86 1.96 -6.36
C GLY A 70 -4.82 3.42 -6.80
N LEU A 71 -6.01 3.93 -7.05
CA LEU A 71 -6.27 5.35 -7.31
C LEU A 71 -7.45 5.77 -6.45
N GLU A 72 -7.31 6.87 -5.73
CA GLU A 72 -8.40 7.46 -4.96
C GLU A 72 -8.63 8.89 -5.41
N THR A 73 -9.88 9.26 -5.66
CA THR A 73 -10.25 10.57 -6.21
C THR A 73 -11.37 11.23 -5.41
N GLY A 74 -11.46 12.56 -5.49
CA GLY A 74 -12.62 13.32 -5.00
C GLY A 74 -12.68 13.54 -3.48
N PHE A 75 -11.63 13.25 -2.72
CA PHE A 75 -11.59 13.50 -1.28
C PHE A 75 -11.18 14.95 -0.96
N GLU A 76 -11.62 15.49 0.18
CA GLU A 76 -11.18 16.81 0.60
C GLU A 76 -9.81 16.76 1.29
N LEU A 77 -8.88 17.62 0.87
CA LEU A 77 -7.62 17.83 1.58
C LEU A 77 -7.20 19.30 1.56
N LYS A 78 -7.26 19.95 2.73
CA LYS A 78 -6.91 21.38 2.92
C LYS A 78 -7.59 22.30 1.89
N LYS A 79 -8.92 22.26 1.82
CA LYS A 79 -9.76 23.08 0.92
C LYS A 79 -9.62 22.76 -0.58
N GLN A 80 -9.03 21.63 -0.92
CA GLN A 80 -9.00 21.12 -2.29
C GLN A 80 -9.91 19.90 -2.38
N ASN A 81 -10.79 19.86 -3.38
CA ASN A 81 -11.82 18.82 -3.52
C ASN A 81 -11.63 17.97 -4.78
N ASN A 82 -11.01 18.53 -5.82
CA ASN A 82 -10.67 17.77 -7.03
C ASN A 82 -9.33 17.08 -6.85
N THR A 83 -9.22 16.23 -5.82
CA THR A 83 -7.98 15.56 -5.46
C THR A 83 -7.88 14.20 -6.14
N MET A 84 -6.64 13.77 -6.35
CA MET A 84 -6.30 12.44 -6.85
C MET A 84 -5.09 11.94 -6.09
N CYS A 85 -5.13 10.68 -5.65
CA CYS A 85 -4.04 10.01 -4.98
C CYS A 85 -3.67 8.74 -5.75
N VAL A 86 -2.47 8.73 -6.34
CA VAL A 86 -1.91 7.55 -7.01
C VAL A 86 -1.11 6.76 -5.98
N ILE A 87 -1.42 5.48 -5.82
CA ILE A 87 -0.84 4.62 -4.80
C ILE A 87 0.00 3.54 -5.47
N THR A 88 1.28 3.51 -5.14
CA THR A 88 2.24 2.45 -5.48
C THR A 88 2.89 1.92 -4.20
N GLN A 89 3.74 0.90 -4.29
CA GLN A 89 4.46 0.40 -3.12
C GLN A 89 5.41 1.44 -2.49
N PRO A 90 6.34 2.07 -3.23
CA PRO A 90 7.25 3.05 -2.62
C PRO A 90 6.66 4.46 -2.52
N ASP A 91 5.73 4.82 -3.42
CA ASP A 91 5.29 6.19 -3.60
C ASP A 91 3.77 6.32 -3.47
N ILE A 92 3.36 7.34 -2.71
CA ILE A 92 2.00 7.89 -2.73
C ILE A 92 2.08 9.32 -3.23
N LEU A 93 1.42 9.59 -4.36
CA LEU A 93 1.35 10.92 -4.95
C LEU A 93 -0.05 11.50 -4.82
N THR A 94 -0.18 12.54 -4.01
CA THR A 94 -1.42 13.31 -3.89
C THR A 94 -1.33 14.61 -4.68
N VAL A 95 -2.26 14.80 -5.61
CA VAL A 95 -2.41 16.03 -6.41
C VAL A 95 -3.82 16.59 -6.33
N SER A 96 -4.00 17.84 -6.73
CA SER A 96 -5.31 18.43 -6.94
C SER A 96 -5.38 19.28 -8.21
N PHE A 97 -6.52 19.20 -8.88
CA PHE A 97 -6.81 19.91 -10.11
C PHE A 97 -7.77 21.07 -9.88
N GLN A 98 -7.71 22.06 -10.77
CA GLN A 98 -8.56 23.25 -10.65
C GLN A 98 -10.05 22.98 -10.92
N ALA A 99 -10.40 21.90 -11.61
CA ALA A 99 -11.74 21.61 -12.10
C ALA A 99 -12.01 20.10 -12.08
N ALA A 100 -13.26 19.71 -11.88
CA ALA A 100 -13.66 18.31 -11.76
C ALA A 100 -13.47 17.55 -13.07
N GLU A 101 -13.67 18.21 -14.21
CA GLU A 101 -13.49 17.62 -15.54
C GLU A 101 -12.04 17.20 -15.78
N ILE A 102 -11.08 17.96 -15.25
CA ILE A 102 -9.66 17.63 -15.31
C ILE A 102 -9.37 16.39 -14.47
N LEU A 103 -9.89 16.34 -13.24
CA LEU A 103 -9.77 15.17 -12.39
C LEU A 103 -10.31 13.92 -13.09
N THR A 104 -11.51 13.99 -13.67
CA THR A 104 -12.15 12.88 -14.38
C THR A 104 -11.33 12.42 -15.58
N MET A 105 -10.74 13.33 -16.36
CA MET A 105 -9.85 12.97 -17.47
C MET A 105 -8.61 12.20 -16.98
N TRP A 106 -8.00 12.64 -15.87
CA TRP A 106 -6.85 11.96 -15.26
C TRP A 106 -7.21 10.58 -14.69
N GLU A 107 -8.32 10.48 -13.97
CA GLU A 107 -8.83 9.22 -13.43
C GLU A 107 -9.08 8.20 -14.55
N THR A 108 -9.78 8.63 -15.60
CA THR A 108 -10.10 7.77 -16.74
C THR A 108 -8.84 7.29 -17.46
N TRP A 109 -7.87 8.19 -17.68
CA TRP A 109 -6.62 7.83 -18.36
C TRP A 109 -5.77 6.86 -17.54
N ILE A 110 -5.65 7.07 -16.22
CA ILE A 110 -4.90 6.16 -15.35
C ILE A 110 -5.56 4.79 -15.31
N TYR A 111 -6.89 4.69 -15.14
CA TYR A 111 -7.57 3.39 -15.13
C TYR A 111 -7.55 2.67 -16.47
N HIS A 112 -7.56 3.40 -17.58
CA HIS A 112 -7.39 2.80 -18.90
C HIS A 112 -6.01 2.14 -19.05
N THR A 113 -4.98 2.77 -18.48
CA THR A 113 -3.58 2.36 -18.71
C THR A 113 -3.07 1.37 -17.66
N CYS A 114 -3.47 1.53 -16.40
CA CYS A 114 -3.04 0.70 -15.27
C CYS A 114 -4.07 -0.37 -14.87
N PHE A 115 -5.25 -0.39 -15.50
CA PHE A 115 -6.42 -1.17 -15.10
C PHE A 115 -6.99 -0.79 -13.73
N LYS A 116 -8.33 -0.82 -13.62
CA LYS A 116 -9.02 -0.55 -12.35
C LYS A 116 -9.00 -1.79 -11.47
N GLY A 117 -8.55 -1.63 -10.23
CA GLY A 117 -8.61 -2.65 -9.18
C GLY A 117 -9.93 -2.64 -8.40
N SER A 118 -9.98 -3.45 -7.36
CA SER A 118 -11.06 -3.43 -6.36
C SER A 118 -10.66 -2.58 -5.15
N LEU A 119 -11.61 -1.79 -4.64
CA LEU A 119 -11.45 -0.96 -3.45
C LEU A 119 -12.56 -1.30 -2.46
N PHE A 120 -12.19 -1.64 -1.22
CA PHE A 120 -13.12 -1.91 -0.14
C PHE A 120 -12.86 -0.98 1.04
N TYR A 121 -13.93 -0.48 1.66
CA TYR A 121 -13.85 0.30 2.90
C TYR A 121 -14.09 -0.62 4.09
N ALA A 122 -13.21 -0.53 5.09
CA ALA A 122 -13.26 -1.36 6.28
C ALA A 122 -12.77 -0.58 7.50
N GLN A 123 -13.00 -1.13 8.68
CA GLN A 123 -12.34 -0.73 9.91
C GLN A 123 -11.24 -1.75 10.23
N LEU A 124 -10.02 -1.29 10.48
CA LEU A 124 -8.95 -2.18 10.93
C LEU A 124 -9.17 -2.54 12.40
N VAL A 125 -9.44 -3.80 12.69
CA VAL A 125 -9.76 -4.27 14.06
C VAL A 125 -8.66 -5.15 14.67
N GLY A 126 -7.66 -5.54 13.87
CA GLY A 126 -6.51 -6.30 14.35
C GLY A 126 -5.34 -6.20 13.37
N ALA A 127 -4.14 -6.03 13.91
CA ALA A 127 -2.88 -5.99 13.18
C ALA A 127 -1.73 -6.41 14.12
N PRO A 128 -0.61 -6.93 13.60
CA PRO A 128 0.58 -7.21 14.41
C PRO A 128 1.15 -5.94 15.05
N GLU A 129 1.65 -6.01 16.28
CA GLU A 129 2.22 -4.85 17.01
C GLU A 129 3.44 -4.24 16.32
N SER A 130 4.21 -5.04 15.58
CA SER A 130 5.35 -4.59 14.80
C SER A 130 4.98 -3.90 13.50
N SER A 131 3.73 -4.05 13.03
CA SER A 131 3.31 -3.58 11.72
C SER A 131 3.03 -2.08 11.69
N ARG A 132 3.17 -1.50 10.50
CA ARG A 132 2.84 -0.09 10.27
C ARG A 132 1.35 0.21 10.48
N ALA A 133 0.51 -0.81 10.36
CA ALA A 133 -0.94 -0.71 10.53
C ALA A 133 -1.39 -0.68 12.00
N TYR A 134 -0.51 -1.02 12.95
CA TYR A 134 -0.90 -1.09 14.36
C TYR A 134 -1.39 0.27 14.90
N ASP A 135 -0.75 1.36 14.49
CA ASP A 135 -1.15 2.73 14.85
C ASP A 135 -2.51 3.15 14.25
N SER A 136 -3.04 2.37 13.32
CA SER A 136 -4.31 2.59 12.63
C SER A 136 -5.44 1.67 13.14
N LEU A 137 -5.24 0.96 14.26
CA LEU A 137 -6.28 0.16 14.88
C LEU A 137 -7.52 0.99 15.19
N ASN A 138 -8.69 0.38 14.99
CA ASN A 138 -10.02 0.96 15.11
C ASN A 138 -10.31 2.15 14.17
N CYS A 139 -9.42 2.45 13.21
CA CYS A 139 -9.63 3.47 12.20
C CYS A 139 -10.24 2.90 10.92
N GLU A 140 -10.87 3.76 10.13
CA GLU A 140 -11.26 3.44 8.75
C GLU A 140 -9.99 3.25 7.90
N VAL A 141 -10.00 2.18 7.11
CA VAL A 141 -8.96 1.83 6.16
C VAL A 141 -9.60 1.46 4.82
N ARG A 142 -8.79 1.56 3.78
CA ARG A 142 -9.12 1.18 2.41
C ARG A 142 -8.24 0.02 2.00
N LEU A 143 -8.88 -1.07 1.60
CA LEU A 143 -8.22 -2.25 1.05
C LEU A 143 -8.26 -2.17 -0.47
N HIS A 144 -7.09 -1.99 -1.08
CA HIS A 144 -6.92 -2.03 -2.53
C HIS A 144 -6.44 -3.42 -2.95
N ILE A 145 -7.06 -3.98 -3.98
CA ILE A 145 -6.65 -5.24 -4.61
C ILE A 145 -6.50 -5.01 -6.10
N HIS A 146 -5.30 -5.23 -6.62
CA HIS A 146 -4.98 -4.95 -8.02
C HIS A 146 -3.79 -5.80 -8.49
N ASP A 147 -3.92 -6.43 -9.66
CA ASP A 147 -2.83 -7.12 -10.38
C ASP A 147 -1.90 -7.96 -9.47
N GLY A 148 -2.50 -8.85 -8.67
CA GLY A 148 -1.75 -9.73 -7.78
C GLY A 148 -1.16 -9.05 -6.54
N ARG A 149 -1.63 -7.85 -6.19
CA ARG A 149 -1.18 -7.06 -5.04
C ARG A 149 -2.35 -6.71 -4.14
N ILE A 150 -2.08 -6.59 -2.85
CA ILE A 150 -2.99 -6.09 -1.83
C ILE A 150 -2.30 -4.92 -1.11
N ALA A 151 -3.02 -3.83 -0.89
CA ALA A 151 -2.54 -2.70 -0.10
C ALA A 151 -3.58 -2.25 0.91
N LEU A 152 -3.12 -1.90 2.12
CA LEU A 152 -3.90 -1.22 3.13
C LEU A 152 -3.49 0.26 3.19
N VAL A 153 -4.49 1.13 3.11
CA VAL A 153 -4.29 2.58 3.06
C VAL A 153 -5.20 3.28 4.07
N ASP A 154 -4.66 4.19 4.85
CA ASP A 154 -5.41 4.98 5.84
C ASP A 154 -5.27 6.50 5.61
N GLY A 155 -6.14 7.27 6.28
CA GLY A 155 -5.98 8.72 6.45
C GLY A 155 -6.15 9.61 5.20
N TYR A 156 -6.04 10.92 5.45
CA TYR A 156 -6.00 11.98 4.45
C TYR A 156 -4.90 12.99 4.85
N PRO A 157 -3.78 13.11 4.11
CA PRO A 157 -3.44 12.35 2.90
C PRO A 157 -3.32 10.85 3.15
N GLN A 158 -3.49 10.05 2.10
CA GLN A 158 -3.35 8.60 2.12
C GLN A 158 -1.96 8.19 2.62
N ARG A 159 -1.90 7.17 3.47
CA ARG A 159 -0.66 6.53 3.90
C ARG A 159 -0.75 5.03 3.67
N LEU A 160 0.30 4.45 3.11
CA LEU A 160 0.41 3.00 2.91
C LEU A 160 0.82 2.38 4.25
N ILE A 161 -0.08 1.59 4.84
CA ILE A 161 0.13 0.92 6.13
C ILE A 161 0.34 -0.59 5.97
N GLY A 162 0.30 -1.10 4.74
CA GLY A 162 0.63 -2.47 4.41
C GLY A 162 0.58 -2.70 2.90
N PHE A 163 1.45 -3.56 2.39
CA PHE A 163 1.51 -3.91 0.97
C PHE A 163 2.07 -5.32 0.83
N TRP A 164 1.38 -6.17 0.07
CA TRP A 164 1.77 -7.57 -0.14
C TRP A 164 1.47 -7.99 -1.56
N PHE A 165 2.27 -8.89 -2.09
CA PHE A 165 1.88 -9.69 -3.24
C PHE A 165 0.91 -10.80 -2.80
N LEU A 166 0.03 -11.26 -3.68
CA LEU A 166 -0.93 -12.32 -3.34
C LEU A 166 -0.25 -13.63 -2.91
N ASN A 167 0.96 -13.92 -3.41
CA ASN A 167 1.74 -15.08 -3.00
C ASN A 167 2.38 -14.95 -1.60
N GLU A 168 2.31 -13.77 -0.99
CA GLU A 168 2.71 -13.51 0.40
C GLU A 168 1.51 -13.66 1.35
N ILE A 169 0.29 -13.80 0.83
CA ILE A 169 -0.89 -14.06 1.64
C ILE A 169 -1.04 -15.57 1.82
N ILE A 170 -0.77 -16.06 3.03
CA ILE A 170 -0.83 -17.50 3.36
C ILE A 170 -2.27 -17.97 3.48
N ARG A 171 -3.12 -17.15 4.09
CA ARG A 171 -4.50 -17.52 4.40
C ARG A 171 -5.41 -16.31 4.39
N VAL A 172 -6.62 -16.52 3.87
CA VAL A 172 -7.74 -15.57 3.99
C VAL A 172 -8.92 -16.29 4.62
N CYS A 173 -9.60 -15.63 5.56
CA CYS A 173 -10.80 -16.09 6.22
C CYS A 173 -11.85 -14.98 6.19
N PHE A 174 -13.12 -15.34 6.13
CA PHE A 174 -14.22 -14.40 6.27
C PHE A 174 -15.24 -14.93 7.26
N ASN A 175 -15.38 -14.27 8.41
CA ASN A 175 -16.31 -14.65 9.49
C ASN A 175 -16.95 -13.38 10.05
N ASP A 176 -18.26 -13.39 10.33
CA ASP A 176 -18.97 -12.31 11.04
C ASP A 176 -18.68 -10.88 10.52
N ASN A 177 -18.75 -10.68 9.20
CA ASN A 177 -18.43 -9.42 8.52
C ASN A 177 -16.97 -8.95 8.71
N LYS A 178 -16.07 -9.86 9.10
CA LYS A 178 -14.64 -9.62 9.23
C LYS A 178 -13.87 -10.40 8.17
N LEU A 179 -13.13 -9.69 7.33
CA LEU A 179 -12.08 -10.27 6.51
C LEU A 179 -10.81 -10.38 7.36
N GLN A 180 -10.24 -11.56 7.46
CA GLN A 180 -8.97 -11.79 8.11
C GLN A 180 -7.99 -12.37 7.10
N PHE A 181 -6.75 -11.91 7.12
CA PHE A 181 -5.71 -12.50 6.30
C PHE A 181 -4.40 -12.61 7.06
N PHE A 182 -3.68 -13.71 6.86
CA PHE A 182 -2.34 -13.91 7.36
C PHE A 182 -1.36 -13.63 6.22
N ALA A 183 -0.60 -12.56 6.37
CA ALA A 183 0.42 -12.16 5.41
C ALA A 183 1.81 -12.54 5.93
N ASN A 184 2.70 -12.92 5.02
CA ASN A 184 4.10 -13.23 5.26
C ASN A 184 4.96 -12.24 4.47
N ASP A 185 5.18 -11.08 5.06
CA ASP A 185 6.05 -10.06 4.50
C ASP A 185 7.52 -10.48 4.62
N ARG A 186 8.25 -10.44 3.51
CA ARG A 186 9.66 -10.88 3.47
C ARG A 186 10.58 -10.03 4.34
N SER A 187 10.22 -8.77 4.61
CA SER A 187 10.98 -7.91 5.51
C SER A 187 10.70 -8.17 6.99
N GLY A 188 9.61 -8.90 7.28
CA GLY A 188 9.12 -9.16 8.63
C GLY A 188 8.40 -7.97 9.28
N LEU A 189 8.33 -6.82 8.62
CA LEU A 189 7.70 -5.61 9.18
C LEU A 189 6.18 -5.76 9.25
N ASP A 190 5.59 -6.23 8.14
CA ASP A 190 4.14 -6.38 8.00
C ASP A 190 3.71 -7.86 7.91
N ASP A 191 4.43 -8.71 8.66
CA ASP A 191 4.14 -10.13 8.83
C ASP A 191 3.13 -10.37 9.95
N GLY A 192 2.17 -11.26 9.72
CA GLY A 192 1.20 -11.71 10.70
C GLY A 192 -0.26 -11.55 10.27
N MET A 193 -1.16 -11.60 11.26
CA MET A 193 -2.61 -11.63 11.04
C MET A 193 -3.22 -10.23 11.07
N TYR A 194 -3.91 -9.87 9.99
CA TYR A 194 -4.71 -8.66 9.86
C TYR A 194 -6.19 -9.01 9.93
N SER A 195 -6.99 -8.14 10.56
CA SER A 195 -8.44 -8.30 10.67
C SER A 195 -9.15 -7.00 10.34
N LEU A 196 -10.09 -7.05 9.40
CA LEU A 196 -10.82 -5.93 8.84
C LEU A 196 -12.32 -6.15 9.01
N GLY A 197 -13.01 -5.31 9.79
CA GLY A 197 -14.47 -5.28 9.82
C GLY A 197 -14.99 -4.48 8.63
N LEU A 198 -15.66 -5.12 7.67
CA LEU A 198 -16.02 -4.41 6.45
C LEU A 198 -17.22 -3.51 6.65
N LEU A 199 -17.08 -2.28 6.15
CA LEU A 199 -18.15 -1.29 6.11
C LEU A 199 -18.97 -1.44 4.83
N THR A 200 -18.34 -1.95 3.77
CA THR A 200 -19.01 -2.29 2.52
C THR A 200 -19.47 -3.75 2.56
N ALA A 201 -20.75 -4.01 2.26
CA ALA A 201 -21.23 -5.36 2.05
C ALA A 201 -20.41 -6.03 0.93
N PHE A 202 -19.83 -7.21 1.18
CA PHE A 202 -19.18 -7.98 0.13
C PHE A 202 -20.21 -8.41 -0.90
N LEU A 203 -20.28 -7.71 -2.02
CA LEU A 203 -20.90 -8.22 -3.22
C LEU A 203 -19.87 -9.11 -3.92
N LYS A 204 -20.12 -10.43 -3.90
CA LYS A 204 -19.31 -11.39 -4.65
C LYS A 204 -19.60 -11.16 -6.14
N GLN A 205 -18.64 -10.58 -6.86
CA GLN A 205 -18.66 -10.56 -8.32
C GLN A 205 -18.42 -12.00 -8.80
N LYS A 206 -19.45 -12.63 -9.39
CA LYS A 206 -19.26 -13.86 -10.14
C LYS A 206 -18.86 -13.47 -11.55
N GLU A 207 -17.75 -14.01 -12.07
CA GLU A 207 -17.43 -13.90 -13.50
C GLU A 207 -18.63 -14.41 -14.32
N GLY A 208 -19.12 -13.60 -15.26
CA GLY A 208 -20.16 -14.01 -16.20
C GLY A 208 -21.13 -12.91 -16.62
N ASP A 209 -21.88 -12.31 -15.69
CA ASP A 209 -23.21 -11.76 -16.07
C ASP A 209 -23.50 -10.32 -15.63
N GLY A 210 -22.55 -9.59 -15.02
CA GLY A 210 -22.68 -8.15 -14.76
C GLY A 210 -23.79 -7.70 -13.77
N LEU A 211 -24.49 -8.62 -13.10
CA LEU A 211 -25.55 -8.34 -12.14
C LEU A 211 -25.07 -8.54 -10.69
N TRP A 212 -25.25 -7.51 -9.86
CA TRP A 212 -24.93 -7.53 -8.43
C TRP A 212 -26.11 -8.06 -7.61
N TYR A 213 -25.86 -8.98 -6.68
CA TYR A 213 -26.85 -9.43 -5.70
C TYR A 213 -26.28 -9.35 -4.27
N GLU A 214 -27.11 -8.86 -3.34
CA GLU A 214 -26.84 -8.82 -1.92
C GLU A 214 -26.90 -10.25 -1.35
N ASN A 215 -25.79 -10.78 -0.84
CA ASN A 215 -25.78 -12.12 -0.24
C ASN A 215 -25.72 -12.03 1.28
N LYS A 216 -26.79 -12.47 1.95
CA LYS A 216 -26.80 -12.71 3.39
C LYS A 216 -25.98 -13.98 3.66
N PHE A 217 -24.73 -13.83 4.10
CA PHE A 217 -23.94 -14.96 4.58
C PHE A 217 -24.53 -15.50 5.88
N ALA A 218 -25.40 -16.50 5.77
CA ALA A 218 -25.65 -17.46 6.83
C ALA A 218 -24.65 -18.62 6.66
N ASP A 219 -23.76 -18.76 7.64
CA ASP A 219 -23.18 -20.02 8.09
C ASP A 219 -22.37 -20.85 7.05
N SER A 220 -21.08 -20.57 6.89
CA SER A 220 -20.13 -21.61 6.45
C SER A 220 -18.71 -21.33 6.96
N SER A 221 -18.41 -21.90 8.12
CA SER A 221 -17.05 -22.14 8.59
C SER A 221 -16.24 -22.96 7.56
N LYS A 222 -14.99 -22.54 7.32
CA LYS A 222 -13.90 -23.25 6.62
C LYS A 222 -13.97 -23.27 5.07
N MET A 223 -13.37 -22.26 4.44
CA MET A 223 -12.61 -22.48 3.20
C MET A 223 -11.13 -22.18 3.46
N VAL A 224 -10.29 -23.19 3.25
CA VAL A 224 -8.83 -23.09 3.22
C VAL A 224 -8.45 -23.11 1.74
N ILE A 225 -7.80 -22.05 1.25
CA ILE A 225 -7.17 -22.08 -0.08
C ILE A 225 -5.77 -22.68 0.13
N GLN A 226 -5.59 -23.93 -0.32
CA GLN A 226 -4.32 -24.63 -0.27
C GLN A 226 -3.66 -24.48 -1.65
N HIS A 227 -2.65 -23.62 -1.77
CA HIS A 227 -1.82 -23.57 -2.98
C HIS A 227 -0.74 -24.66 -2.90
N SER A 228 -0.94 -25.73 -3.65
CA SER A 228 0.06 -26.77 -3.91
C SER A 228 1.13 -26.20 -4.86
N SER A 229 2.31 -25.89 -4.31
CA SER A 229 3.54 -25.88 -5.10
C SER A 229 4.37 -27.09 -4.67
N MET A 230 4.59 -27.99 -5.64
CA MET A 230 5.40 -29.19 -5.48
C MET A 230 6.85 -28.80 -5.18
N CYS A 231 7.37 -29.29 -4.05
CA CYS A 231 8.79 -29.60 -3.89
C CYS A 231 8.89 -30.91 -3.12
N ASN A 232 9.27 -31.96 -3.86
CA ASN A 232 9.66 -33.26 -3.31
C ASN A 232 10.90 -33.08 -2.44
N ILE A 233 10.80 -33.39 -1.15
CA ILE A 233 11.94 -33.83 -0.35
C ILE A 233 11.50 -35.08 0.40
N GLN A 234 11.99 -36.21 -0.08
CA GLN A 234 12.05 -37.46 0.68
C GLN A 234 12.94 -37.23 1.90
N ASN A 235 12.49 -37.60 3.09
CA ASN A 235 13.34 -38.29 4.04
C ASN A 235 12.49 -39.06 5.06
N SER A 236 12.97 -40.27 5.27
CA SER A 236 12.39 -41.40 5.97
C SER A 236 12.62 -41.35 7.48
N GLU A 237 11.80 -42.15 8.17
CA GLU A 237 12.16 -42.96 9.34
C GLU A 237 12.26 -42.30 10.74
N THR A 238 11.21 -42.60 11.53
CA THR A 238 11.26 -43.24 12.86
C THR A 238 12.18 -42.67 13.95
N ASN A 239 11.59 -42.16 15.04
CA ASN A 239 11.41 -42.93 16.29
C ASN A 239 11.00 -42.05 17.49
N HIS A 240 10.20 -42.69 18.34
CA HIS A 240 9.87 -42.40 19.73
C HIS A 240 10.90 -41.58 20.52
N PHE A 241 10.43 -40.62 21.34
CA PHE A 241 10.74 -40.53 22.77
C PHE A 241 9.83 -39.48 23.42
N GLY A 242 8.99 -39.92 24.36
CA GLY A 242 8.36 -39.03 25.32
C GLY A 242 9.27 -38.85 26.53
N LEU A 243 9.26 -37.66 27.16
CA LEU A 243 9.62 -37.48 28.56
C LEU A 243 8.95 -36.19 29.10
N SER A 244 8.62 -36.28 30.38
CA SER A 244 7.82 -35.41 31.23
C SER A 244 8.46 -34.05 31.55
N SER A 245 7.63 -33.02 31.74
CA SER A 245 8.04 -31.75 32.35
C SER A 245 8.02 -31.86 33.88
N VAL A 246 9.15 -31.50 34.48
CA VAL A 246 9.35 -31.40 35.93
C VAL A 246 9.20 -29.94 36.34
N HIS A 247 8.34 -29.68 37.33
CA HIS A 247 8.27 -28.43 38.09
C HIS A 247 9.49 -28.28 39.01
N ARG A 248 10.11 -27.09 39.05
CA ARG A 248 10.82 -26.59 40.23
C ARG A 248 10.65 -25.07 40.38
N THR A 249 10.09 -24.70 41.52
CA THR A 249 9.97 -23.36 42.08
C THR A 249 11.30 -22.89 42.67
N SER A 250 11.53 -21.57 42.60
CA SER A 250 12.69 -20.86 43.10
C SER A 250 12.54 -20.44 44.57
N SER A 251 13.63 -20.47 45.34
CA SER A 251 13.73 -19.70 46.58
C SER A 251 15.18 -19.28 46.89
N GLN A 252 15.33 -17.96 47.05
CA GLN A 252 16.18 -17.20 47.97
C GLN A 252 17.73 -17.25 47.95
N LYS A 253 18.27 -16.04 47.69
CA LYS A 253 19.12 -15.19 48.57
C LYS A 253 20.65 -15.11 48.36
N SER A 254 21.11 -13.86 48.62
CA SER A 254 22.46 -13.32 48.89
C SER A 254 23.29 -12.92 47.66
N LYS A 255 23.39 -11.63 47.30
CA LYS A 255 24.23 -10.52 47.84
C LYS A 255 25.74 -10.74 47.68
N THR A 256 26.36 -10.03 46.73
CA THR A 256 27.62 -9.28 46.91
C THR A 256 27.90 -8.33 45.73
N SER A 257 28.43 -7.17 46.08
CA SER A 257 28.75 -5.95 45.33
C SER A 257 29.96 -6.06 44.37
N GLY A 258 29.97 -5.23 43.32
CA GLY A 258 31.17 -4.96 42.50
C GLY A 258 30.93 -3.88 41.45
N THR A 259 31.35 -2.66 41.76
CA THR A 259 31.39 -1.44 40.94
C THR A 259 32.53 -1.50 39.92
N PHE A 260 32.32 -1.07 38.67
CA PHE A 260 33.38 -0.47 37.83
C PHE A 260 32.82 0.61 36.90
N LEU A 261 33.44 1.78 36.99
CA LEU A 261 33.26 3.02 36.23
C LEU A 261 34.38 3.16 35.20
N SER A 262 34.31 4.23 34.39
CA SER A 262 35.34 4.81 33.51
C SER A 262 35.38 4.25 32.08
N HIS A 263 35.68 4.99 31.02
CA HIS A 263 35.71 6.43 30.71
C HIS A 263 36.19 6.52 29.25
N SER A 264 35.74 7.53 28.50
CA SER A 264 36.57 8.33 27.57
C SER A 264 37.00 7.65 26.24
N VAL A 265 37.29 8.31 25.11
CA VAL A 265 37.33 9.73 24.71
C VAL A 265 37.71 9.75 23.20
N LEU A 266 37.27 10.79 22.49
CA LEU A 266 37.81 11.39 21.25
C LEU A 266 38.16 10.49 20.03
N ASP A 267 37.65 10.86 18.86
CA ASP A 267 38.56 11.30 17.79
C ASP A 267 37.90 12.23 16.78
N THR A 268 38.76 13.09 16.23
CA THR A 268 38.48 14.41 15.67
C THR A 268 38.89 14.45 14.19
N ILE A 269 38.35 15.44 13.46
CA ILE A 269 38.91 16.16 12.29
C ILE A 269 38.40 15.74 10.88
N PRO A 270 37.93 16.72 10.07
CA PRO A 270 37.47 16.55 8.69
C PRO A 270 38.53 16.95 7.65
N SER A 271 38.26 16.62 6.38
CA SER A 271 38.97 17.20 5.23
C SER A 271 38.01 17.45 4.06
N ALA A 272 38.01 18.71 3.62
CA ALA A 272 37.43 19.20 2.38
C ALA A 272 38.06 18.55 1.14
N VAL A 273 37.42 18.70 -0.04
CA VAL A 273 37.99 19.27 -1.28
C VAL A 273 37.04 18.96 -2.46
N LYS A 274 36.75 20.03 -3.22
CA LYS A 274 36.00 20.20 -4.48
C LYS A 274 34.49 20.35 -4.39
#